data_AF-A3U306-F1
#
_entry.id   AF-A3U306-F1
#
_cell.length_a   1.000
_cell.length_b   1.000
_cell.length_c   1.000
_cell.angle_alpha   90.00
_cell.angle_beta   90.00
_cell.angle_gamma   90.00
#
_symmetry.space_group_name_H-M   'P 1'
#
loop_
_entity.id
_entity.type
_entity.pdbx_description
1 polymer ?
#
loop_
_entity_poly.entity_id
_entity_poly.type
_entity_poly.pdbx_seq_one_letter_code
_entity_poly.pdbx_strand_id
1 'polypeptide(L)' 'MSWTLPVPFALWQGLAALAERLPSAPITRAQVALMRGGNTASPDLPGLTDLGITPRDIIADLERRGRVDQPGPDDTGR' A
#
# COMPACT_ATOMS: atom_id res chain seq x y z
N MET A 1 -13.07 3.41 -23.53
CA MET A 1 -12.13 4.53 -23.38
C MET A 1 -11.44 4.42 -22.02
N SER A 2 -10.26 3.81 -21.93
CA SER A 2 -9.49 3.83 -20.68
C SER A 2 -8.76 5.17 -20.56
N TRP A 3 -9.39 6.11 -19.85
CA TRP A 3 -8.80 7.38 -19.45
C TRP A 3 -7.83 7.13 -18.29
N THR A 4 -6.63 6.65 -18.61
CA THR A 4 -5.49 6.77 -17.71
C THR A 4 -4.44 7.56 -18.46
N LEU A 5 -4.39 8.86 -18.20
CA LEU A 5 -3.26 9.68 -18.65
C LEU A 5 -2.02 9.20 -17.90
N PRO A 6 -1.01 8.65 -18.60
CA PRO A 6 0.21 8.23 -17.93
C PRO A 6 0.87 9.47 -17.35
N VAL A 7 0.91 9.57 -16.03
CA VAL A 7 1.65 10.63 -15.33
C VAL A 7 3.14 10.31 -15.49
N PRO A 8 3.94 11.18 -16.13
CA PRO A 8 5.38 10.94 -16.24
C PRO A 8 6.02 10.78 -14.86
N PHE A 9 6.89 9.79 -14.72
CA PHE A 9 7.53 9.49 -13.43
C PHE A 9 8.30 10.67 -12.84
N ALA A 10 8.80 11.58 -13.69
CA ALA A 10 9.44 12.81 -13.25
C ALA A 10 8.53 13.72 -12.40
N LEU A 11 7.22 13.74 -12.68
CA LEU A 11 6.26 14.49 -11.87
C LEU A 11 6.14 13.92 -10.45
N TRP A 12 6.13 12.58 -10.32
CA TRP A 12 6.13 11.92 -9.02
C TRP A 12 7.40 12.23 -8.20
N GLN A 13 8.56 12.28 -8.85
CA GLN A 13 9.82 12.66 -8.19
C GLN A 13 9.77 14.11 -7.68
N GLY A 14 9.22 15.03 -8.46
CA GLY A 14 9.02 16.42 -8.07
C GLY A 14 8.06 16.57 -6.88
N LEU A 15 6.93 15.83 -6.91
CA LEU A 15 5.96 15.83 -5.82
C LEU A 15 6.56 15.29 -4.53
N ALA A 16 7.32 14.19 -4.60
CA ALA A 16 8.01 13.62 -3.45
C ALA A 16 9.07 14.57 -2.86
N ALA A 17 9.81 15.29 -3.70
CA ALA A 17 10.76 16.30 -3.24
C ALA A 17 10.09 17.44 -2.45
N LEU A 18 8.88 17.83 -2.85
CA LEU A 18 8.07 18.81 -2.12
C LEU A 18 7.49 18.21 -0.82
N ALA A 19 6.96 16.99 -0.88
CA ALA A 19 6.35 16.29 0.24
C ALA A 19 7.33 16.01 1.39
N GLU A 20 8.61 15.75 1.08
CA GLU A 20 9.68 15.56 2.07
C GLU A 20 9.93 16.80 2.94
N ARG A 21 9.43 17.98 2.55
CA ARG A 21 9.55 19.20 3.37
C ARG A 21 8.49 19.30 4.46
N LEU A 22 7.46 18.45 4.43
CA LEU A 22 6.41 18.44 5.44
C LEU A 22 6.83 17.57 6.65
N PRO A 23 6.42 17.93 7.87
CA PRO A 23 6.47 17.02 9.00
C PRO A 23 5.60 15.79 8.70
N SER A 24 6.12 14.59 8.92
CA SER A 24 5.52 13.33 8.45
C SER A 24 5.23 13.32 6.94
N ALA A 25 6.31 13.38 6.15
CA ALA A 25 6.25 13.34 4.69
C ALA A 25 5.32 12.20 4.19
N PRO A 26 4.18 12.52 3.55
CA PRO A 26 3.20 11.51 3.16
C PRO A 26 3.70 10.62 2.00
N ILE A 27 4.64 11.13 1.20
CA ILE A 27 5.29 10.39 0.12
C ILE A 27 6.75 10.83 0.00
N THR A 28 7.66 9.88 -0.14
CA THR A 28 9.11 10.11 -0.21
C THR A 28 9.69 9.70 -1.55
N ARG A 29 10.85 10.27 -1.92
CA ARG A 29 11.55 9.90 -3.16
C ARG A 29 11.97 8.44 -3.16
N ALA A 30 12.27 7.88 -1.99
CA ALA A 30 12.54 6.45 -1.83
C ALA A 30 11.31 5.58 -2.16
N GLN A 31 10.13 5.96 -1.66
CA GLN A 31 8.88 5.25 -1.98
C GLN A 31 8.54 5.38 -3.47
N VAL A 32 8.70 6.56 -4.07
CA VAL A 32 8.48 6.75 -5.52
C VAL A 32 9.45 5.89 -6.33
N ALA A 33 10.74 5.84 -5.95
CA ALA A 33 11.72 4.99 -6.61
C ALA A 33 11.31 3.50 -6.60
N LEU A 34 10.76 3.01 -5.48
CA LEU A 34 10.25 1.64 -5.38
C LEU A 34 9.03 1.40 -6.29
N MET A 35 8.18 2.39 -6.54
CA MET A 35 7.04 2.23 -7.46
C MET A 35 7.45 1.93 -8.91
N ARG A 36 8.70 2.25 -9.30
CA ARG A 36 9.20 1.97 -10.65
C ARG A 36 9.43 0.48 -10.87
N GLY A 37 9.90 -0.23 -9.84
CA GLY A 37 10.15 -1.67 -9.88
C GLY A 37 9.03 -2.38 -9.13
N GLY A 38 8.05 -2.93 -9.86
CA GLY A 38 7.04 -3.78 -9.23
C GLY A 38 7.70 -4.90 -8.42
N ASN A 39 7.11 -5.25 -7.28
CA ASN A 39 7.56 -6.40 -6.50
C ASN A 39 6.80 -7.65 -6.96
N THR A 40 7.45 -8.50 -7.76
CA THR A 40 6.94 -9.82 -8.13
C THR A 40 7.87 -10.87 -7.56
N ALA A 41 7.32 -11.84 -6.84
CA ALA A 41 8.12 -12.93 -6.29
C ALA A 41 8.82 -13.69 -7.43
N SER A 42 10.09 -14.05 -7.19
CA SER A 42 10.82 -14.89 -8.14
C SER A 42 10.15 -16.28 -8.20
N PRO A 43 9.92 -16.85 -9.39
CA PRO A 43 9.41 -18.21 -9.52
C PRO A 43 10.46 -19.27 -9.11
N ASP A 44 11.74 -18.89 -9.06
CA ASP A 44 12.86 -19.81 -8.79
C ASP A 44 13.23 -19.90 -7.30
N LEU A 45 12.58 -19.14 -6.44
CA LEU A 45 12.85 -19.11 -4.99
C LEU A 45 11.66 -19.69 -4.20
N PRO A 46 11.90 -20.37 -3.06
CA PRO A 46 10.83 -20.83 -2.19
C PRO A 46 9.92 -19.69 -1.72
N GLY A 47 8.61 -19.94 -1.74
CA GLY A 47 7.57 -19.01 -1.32
C GLY A 47 7.12 -19.22 0.14
N LEU A 48 6.06 -18.50 0.53
CA LEU A 48 5.50 -18.62 1.88
C LEU A 48 4.95 -20.03 2.18
N THR A 49 4.41 -20.71 1.17
CA THR A 49 3.87 -22.07 1.32
C THR A 49 4.96 -23.09 1.67
N ASP A 50 6.18 -22.90 1.18
CA ASP A 50 7.32 -23.78 1.49
C ASP A 50 7.78 -23.64 2.95
N LEU A 51 7.44 -22.54 3.60
CA LEU A 51 7.60 -22.32 5.04
C LEU A 51 6.42 -22.84 5.88
N GLY A 52 5.41 -23.45 5.24
CA GLY A 52 4.17 -23.88 5.90
C GLY A 52 3.22 -22.72 6.25
N ILE A 53 3.39 -21.55 5.63
CA ILE A 53 2.56 -20.36 5.87
C ILE A 53 1.54 -20.22 4.74
N THR A 54 0.25 -20.26 5.07
CA THR A 54 -0.82 -19.97 4.12
C THR A 54 -0.96 -18.45 3.92
N PRO A 55 -0.76 -17.91 2.70
CA PRO A 55 -0.97 -16.49 2.41
C PRO A 55 -2.41 -16.07 2.71
N ARG A 56 -2.60 -14.90 3.32
CA ARG A 56 -3.92 -14.27 3.46
C ARG A 56 -4.16 -13.34 2.27
N ASP A 57 -5.39 -13.39 1.76
CA ASP A 57 -5.84 -12.44 0.76
C ASP A 57 -5.93 -11.02 1.37
N ILE A 58 -5.39 -10.04 0.65
CA ILE A 58 -5.29 -8.66 1.13
C ILE A 58 -6.66 -7.98 1.18
N ILE A 59 -7.58 -8.30 0.26
CA ILE A 59 -8.92 -7.70 0.24
C ILE A 59 -9.73 -8.24 1.41
N ALA A 60 -9.72 -9.55 1.62
CA ALA A 60 -10.35 -10.17 2.79
C ALA A 60 -9.79 -9.61 4.12
N ASP A 61 -8.48 -9.33 4.20
CA ASP A 61 -7.87 -8.73 5.39
C ASP A 61 -8.32 -7.28 5.61
N LEU A 62 -8.41 -6.48 4.54
CA LEU A 62 -8.87 -5.09 4.60
C LEU A 62 -10.35 -5.00 4.97
N GLU A 63 -11.20 -5.85 4.41
CA GLU A 63 -12.62 -5.93 4.79
C GLU A 63 -12.80 -6.31 6.26
N ARG A 64 -11.95 -7.21 6.75
CA ARG A 64 -11.94 -7.57 8.17
C ARG A 64 -11.54 -6.37 9.03
N ARG A 65 -10.53 -5.58 8.65
CA ARG A 65 -10.08 -4.39 9.42
C ARG A 65 -11.08 -3.25 9.37
N GLY A 66 -11.68 -2.98 8.22
CA GLY A 66 -12.72 -1.95 8.08
C GLY A 66 -13.96 -2.23 8.93
N ARG A 67 -14.27 -3.51 9.23
CA ARG A 67 -15.31 -3.87 10.20
C ARG A 67 -14.93 -3.62 11.66
N VAL A 68 -13.65 -3.60 12.01
CA VAL A 68 -13.18 -3.38 13.40
C VAL A 68 -13.21 -1.90 13.78
N ASP A 69 -13.16 -0.98 12.80
CA ASP A 69 -13.28 0.47 13.01
C ASP A 69 -14.74 0.94 13.18
N GLN A 70 -15.73 0.05 13.11
CA GLN A 70 -17.11 0.39 13.42
C GLN A 70 -17.26 0.40 14.95
N PRO A 71 -17.63 1.54 15.58
CA PRO A 71 -17.79 1.60 17.04
C PRO A 71 -18.77 0.52 17.48
N GLY A 72 -18.40 -0.23 18.52
CA GLY A 72 -19.27 -1.26 19.08
C GLY A 72 -20.60 -0.65 19.53
N PRO A 73 -21.70 -1.43 19.50
CA PRO A 73 -23.01 -0.95 19.98
C PRO A 73 -22.98 -0.46 21.44
N ASP A 74 -21.91 -0.80 22.17
CA ASP A 74 -21.74 -0.57 23.60
C ASP A 74 -21.00 0.75 23.93
N ASP A 75 -20.48 1.47 22.92
CA ASP A 75 -19.84 2.79 23.08
C ASP A 75 -20.83 3.97 23.09
N THR A 76 -22.15 3.67 23.14
CA THR A 76 -23.15 4.70 23.47
C THR A 76 -23.22 4.80 24.99
N GLY A 77 -22.28 5.54 25.57
CA GLY A 77 -22.32 5.93 26.97
C GLY A 77 -23.68 6.54 27.33
N ARG A 78 -24.43 5.81 28.13
CA ARG A 78 -25.51 6.31 28.97
C ARG A 78 -25.22 5.87 30.41
#